data_AF-A0A227J3X8-F1
#
_entry.id   AF-A0A227J3X8-F1
#
_cell.length_a   1.000
_cell.length_b   1.000
_cell.length_c   1.000
_cell.angle_alpha   90.00
_cell.angle_beta   90.00
_cell.angle_gamma   90.00
#
_symmetry.space_group_name_H-M   'P 1'
#
loop_
_entity.id
_entity.type
_entity.pdbx_description
1 polymer ?
#
loop_
_entity_poly.entity_id
_entity_poly.type
_entity_poly.pdbx_seq_one_letter_code
_entity_poly.pdbx_strand_id
1 'polypeptide(L)'
;LRNAMAMTKIRADVIAQRLVKGKAASASAVDFIMLQMLNRYEAILKHFSELEKVHPLELATTFKGYIGELATFSHTTKRLPNLKAYDHLEVASVFAELNQVLSQYLSV
;
A
#
# COMPACT_ATOMS: atom_id res chain seq x y z
N LEU A 1 7.33 2.19 7.79
CA LEU A 1 8.01 2.02 6.48
C LEU A 1 8.37 0.55 6.19
N ARG A 2 9.31 -0.06 6.93
CA ARG A 2 9.79 -1.45 6.64
C ARG A 2 8.67 -2.49 6.52
N ASN A 3 7.72 -2.49 7.46
CA ASN A 3 6.60 -3.44 7.43
C ASN A 3 5.73 -3.27 6.17
N ALA A 4 5.30 -2.03 5.87
CA ALA A 4 4.51 -1.73 4.68
C ALA A 4 5.25 -2.14 3.39
N MET A 5 6.55 -1.88 3.30
CA MET A 5 7.38 -2.29 2.17
C MET A 5 7.44 -3.83 2.03
N ALA A 6 7.70 -4.54 3.13
CA ALA A 6 7.78 -6.01 3.12
C ALA A 6 6.45 -6.66 2.71
N MET A 7 5.32 -6.20 3.29
CA MET A 7 3.99 -6.71 2.96
C MET A 7 3.60 -6.40 1.51
N THR A 8 3.93 -5.20 1.01
CA THR A 8 3.72 -4.82 -0.39
C THR A 8 4.45 -5.78 -1.32
N LYS A 9 5.75 -6.01 -1.07
CA LYS A 9 6.57 -6.92 -1.87
C LYS A 9 6.00 -8.34 -1.87
N ILE A 10 5.66 -8.89 -0.70
CA ILE A 10 5.09 -10.24 -0.60
C ILE A 10 3.83 -10.36 -1.45
N ARG A 11 2.93 -9.39 -1.35
CA ARG A 11 1.68 -9.42 -2.11
C ARG A 11 1.90 -9.24 -3.61
N ALA A 12 2.81 -8.35 -4.01
CA ALA A 12 3.20 -8.14 -5.40
C ALA A 12 3.78 -9.44 -5.99
N ASP A 13 4.70 -10.09 -5.29
CA ASP A 13 5.31 -11.36 -5.70
C ASP A 13 4.26 -12.46 -5.90
N VAL A 14 3.28 -12.57 -5.00
CA VAL A 14 2.18 -13.56 -5.11
C VAL A 14 1.34 -13.32 -6.37
N ILE A 15 0.94 -12.08 -6.63
CA ILE A 15 0.09 -11.74 -7.79
C ILE A 15 0.90 -11.91 -9.09
N ALA A 16 2.14 -11.43 -9.12
CA ALA A 16 3.03 -11.59 -10.27
C ALA A 16 3.22 -13.08 -10.63
N GLN A 17 3.48 -13.93 -9.64
CA GLN A 17 3.60 -15.38 -9.87
C GLN A 17 2.31 -15.99 -10.42
N ARG A 18 1.14 -15.57 -9.91
CA ARG A 18 -0.16 -16.03 -10.41
C ARG A 18 -0.35 -15.64 -11.88
N LEU A 19 -0.01 -14.41 -12.25
CA LEU A 19 -0.12 -13.89 -13.62
C LEU A 19 0.85 -14.55 -14.60
N VAL A 20 2.05 -14.94 -14.15
CA VAL A 20 3.02 -15.65 -15.00
C VAL A 20 2.63 -17.12 -15.20
N LYS A 21 2.11 -17.78 -14.15
CA LYS A 21 1.74 -19.22 -14.19
C LYS A 21 0.40 -19.48 -14.86
N GLY A 22 -0.57 -18.58 -14.69
CA GLY A 22 -1.86 -18.66 -15.39
C GLY A 22 -1.69 -18.11 -16.80
N LYS A 23 -1.96 -18.92 -17.85
CA LYS A 23 -2.06 -18.43 -19.23
C LYS A 23 -2.85 -17.12 -19.21
N ALA A 24 -2.25 -16.02 -19.69
CA ALA A 24 -2.78 -14.65 -19.58
C ALA A 24 -4.28 -14.48 -19.94
N ALA A 25 -4.87 -15.44 -20.65
CA ALA A 25 -6.29 -15.55 -20.95
C ALA A 25 -7.23 -15.72 -19.73
N SER A 26 -6.77 -16.19 -18.56
CA SER A 26 -7.61 -16.32 -17.34
C SER A 26 -7.29 -15.30 -16.25
N ALA A 27 -6.31 -14.43 -16.47
CA ALA A 27 -5.95 -13.38 -15.54
C ALA A 27 -7.02 -12.27 -15.58
N SER A 28 -7.56 -11.92 -14.41
CA SER A 28 -8.54 -10.83 -14.35
C SER A 28 -7.84 -9.47 -14.55
N ALA A 29 -8.52 -8.51 -15.19
CA ALA A 29 -8.03 -7.13 -15.27
C ALA A 29 -7.75 -6.54 -13.87
N VAL A 30 -8.47 -7.01 -12.85
CA VAL A 30 -8.30 -6.63 -11.45
C VAL A 30 -6.90 -6.99 -10.92
N ASP A 31 -6.37 -8.16 -11.30
CA ASP A 31 -5.03 -8.60 -10.87
C ASP A 31 -3.93 -7.71 -11.45
N PHE A 32 -4.05 -7.32 -12.72
CA PHE A 32 -3.11 -6.41 -13.36
C PHE A 32 -3.17 -5.01 -12.73
N ILE A 33 -4.36 -4.48 -12.45
CA ILE A 33 -4.53 -3.16 -11.82
C ILE A 33 -3.94 -3.19 -10.40
N MET A 34 -4.21 -4.25 -9.63
CA MET A 34 -3.63 -4.40 -8.29
C MET A 34 -2.10 -4.49 -8.36
N LEU A 35 -1.55 -5.34 -9.23
CA LEU A 35 -0.10 -5.48 -9.37
C LEU A 35 0.57 -4.17 -9.82
N GLN A 36 -0.03 -3.44 -10.77
CA GLN A 36 0.47 -2.14 -11.20
C GLN A 36 0.57 -1.16 -10.02
N MET A 37 -0.47 -1.11 -9.20
CA MET A 37 -0.52 -0.26 -8.01
C MET A 37 0.52 -0.71 -6.97
N LEU A 38 0.63 -2.01 -6.67
CA LEU A 38 1.62 -2.54 -5.73
C LEU A 38 3.05 -2.25 -6.19
N ASN A 39 3.36 -2.44 -7.48
CA ASN A 39 4.69 -2.16 -8.04
C ASN A 39 5.06 -0.68 -7.88
N ARG A 40 4.11 0.24 -8.11
CA ARG A 40 4.34 1.68 -7.92
C ARG A 40 4.69 2.00 -6.47
N TYR A 41 3.91 1.48 -5.52
CA TYR A 41 4.17 1.74 -4.11
C TYR A 41 5.42 1.03 -3.60
N GLU A 42 5.74 -0.18 -4.07
CA GLU A 42 7.01 -0.83 -3.73
C GLU A 42 8.21 0.03 -4.12
N ALA A 43 8.21 0.58 -5.34
CA ALA A 43 9.28 1.46 -5.83
C ALA A 43 9.42 2.72 -4.97
N ILE A 44 8.31 3.40 -4.64
CA ILE A 44 8.31 4.60 -3.79
C ILE A 44 8.80 4.28 -2.38
N LEU A 45 8.30 3.20 -1.77
CA LEU A 45 8.67 2.80 -0.41
C LEU A 45 10.15 2.39 -0.32
N LYS A 46 10.67 1.72 -1.35
CA LYS A 46 12.09 1.39 -1.46
C LYS A 46 12.92 2.67 -1.54
N HIS A 47 12.54 3.62 -2.38
CA HIS A 47 13.24 4.91 -2.48
C HIS A 47 13.26 5.63 -1.13
N PHE A 48 12.13 5.73 -0.43
CA PHE A 48 12.08 6.30 0.92
C PHE A 48 12.97 5.56 1.93
N SER A 49 13.20 4.26 1.76
CA SER A 49 14.06 3.47 2.64
C SER A 49 15.56 3.71 2.42
N GLU A 50 15.94 4.26 1.27
CA GLU A 50 17.31 4.59 0.89
C GLU A 50 17.71 6.01 1.33
N LEU A 51 16.73 6.86 1.63
CA LEU A 51 16.95 8.23 2.12
C LEU A 51 17.30 8.23 3.61
N GLU A 52 18.23 9.11 4.00
CA GLU A 52 18.57 9.33 5.42
C GLU A 52 17.36 9.86 6.20
N LYS A 53 16.57 10.74 5.55
CA LYS A 53 15.41 11.42 6.15
C LYS A 53 14.32 11.57 5.09
N VAL A 54 13.08 11.38 5.53
CA VAL A 54 11.87 11.67 4.75
C VAL A 54 10.97 12.54 5.62
N HIS A 55 10.46 13.63 5.06
CA HIS A 55 9.59 14.50 5.84
C HIS A 55 8.29 13.75 6.21
N PRO A 56 7.80 13.81 7.47
CA PRO A 56 6.66 12.97 7.89
C PRO A 56 5.38 13.21 7.08
N LEU A 57 5.15 14.44 6.61
CA LEU A 57 4.01 14.77 5.75
C LEU A 57 4.05 13.98 4.43
N GLU A 58 5.22 13.83 3.80
CA GLU A 58 5.36 13.13 2.51
C GLU A 58 5.07 11.64 2.66
N LEU A 59 5.60 11.03 3.73
CA LEU A 59 5.35 9.63 4.02
C LEU A 59 3.88 9.38 4.39
N ALA A 60 3.27 10.26 5.20
CA ALA A 60 1.86 10.16 5.56
C ALA A 60 0.95 10.34 4.34
N THR A 61 1.27 11.27 3.45
CA THR A 61 0.55 11.52 2.19
C THR A 61 0.61 10.28 1.29
N THR A 62 1.80 9.72 1.12
CA THR A 62 2.01 8.48 0.36
C THR A 62 1.19 7.32 0.94
N PHE A 63 1.20 7.14 2.26
CA PHE A 63 0.45 6.06 2.93
C PHE A 63 -1.06 6.25 2.80
N LYS A 64 -1.57 7.48 2.95
CA LYS A 64 -3.01 7.78 2.77
C LYS A 64 -3.46 7.50 1.33
N GLY A 65 -2.68 7.89 0.34
CA GLY A 65 -2.95 7.56 -1.06
C GLY A 65 -2.98 6.05 -1.29
N TYR A 66 -1.98 5.34 -0.75
CA TYR A 66 -1.89 3.89 -0.87
C TYR A 66 -3.10 3.17 -0.24
N ILE A 67 -3.51 3.57 0.96
CA ILE A 67 -4.72 3.06 1.62
C ILE A 67 -5.95 3.31 0.74
N GLY A 68 -6.05 4.50 0.13
CA GLY A 68 -7.16 4.84 -0.76
C GLY A 68 -7.28 3.91 -1.96
N GLU A 69 -6.17 3.57 -2.60
CA GLU A 69 -6.17 2.64 -3.72
C GLU A 69 -6.44 1.20 -3.28
N LEU A 70 -5.81 0.75 -2.18
CA LEU A 70 -6.06 -0.56 -1.59
C LEU A 70 -7.52 -0.75 -1.15
N ALA A 71 -8.20 0.32 -0.71
CA ALA A 71 -9.60 0.27 -0.32
C ALA A 71 -10.52 -0.21 -1.45
N THR A 72 -10.16 0.07 -2.72
CA THR A 72 -10.85 -0.44 -3.92
C THR A 72 -10.97 -1.96 -3.92
N PHE A 73 -10.01 -2.66 -3.30
CA PHE A 73 -9.97 -4.11 -3.28
C PHE A 73 -10.42 -4.67 -1.93
N SER A 74 -9.93 -4.09 -0.84
CA SER A 74 -10.03 -4.68 0.50
C SER A 74 -11.19 -4.13 1.35
N HIS A 75 -11.68 -2.91 1.09
CA HIS A 75 -12.76 -2.33 1.90
C HIS A 75 -14.15 -2.80 1.46
N THR A 76 -15.07 -2.95 2.40
CA THR A 76 -16.45 -3.41 2.13
C THR A 76 -17.21 -2.46 1.21
N THR A 77 -17.06 -1.15 1.42
CA THR A 77 -17.67 -0.11 0.57
C THR A 77 -16.83 0.29 -0.64
N LYS A 78 -15.65 -0.32 -0.81
CA LYS A 78 -14.70 0.00 -1.89
C LYS A 78 -14.20 1.46 -1.89
N ARG A 79 -14.40 2.18 -0.77
CA ARG A 79 -13.99 3.59 -0.58
C ARG A 79 -13.05 3.73 0.61
N LEU A 80 -12.23 4.77 0.56
CA LEU A 80 -11.29 5.15 1.62
C LEU A 80 -12.02 5.21 2.98
N PRO A 81 -11.49 4.58 4.05
CA PRO A 81 -12.04 4.72 5.39
C PRO A 81 -11.77 6.12 5.94
N ASN A 82 -12.48 6.52 6.99
CA ASN A 82 -12.12 7.73 7.71
C ASN A 82 -10.75 7.54 8.38
N LEU A 83 -9.78 8.34 7.95
CA LEU A 83 -8.44 8.38 8.52
C LEU A 83 -8.27 9.67 9.31
N LYS A 84 -7.53 9.62 10.41
CA LYS A 84 -7.15 10.79 11.21
C LYS A 84 -6.48 11.85 10.33
N ALA A 85 -6.79 13.12 10.57
CA ALA A 85 -6.10 14.23 9.93
C ALA A 85 -4.60 14.20 10.26
N TYR A 86 -3.77 14.72 9.36
CA TYR A 86 -2.35 14.85 9.64
C TYR A 86 -2.15 15.94 10.71
N ASP A 87 -1.41 15.61 11.77
CA ASP A 87 -0.99 16.53 12.81
C ASP A 87 0.53 16.38 12.98
N HIS A 88 1.28 17.47 12.76
CA HIS A 88 2.73 17.48 12.85
C HIS A 88 3.23 17.40 14.31
N LEU A 89 2.39 17.76 15.27
CA LEU A 89 2.71 17.66 16.69
C LEU A 89 2.42 16.24 17.21
N GLU A 90 1.42 15.56 16.65
CA GLU A 90 0.95 14.23 17.07
C GLU A 90 1.18 13.13 16.01
N VAL A 91 2.33 13.20 15.32
CA VAL A 91 2.68 12.35 14.17
C VAL A 91 2.65 10.86 14.50
N ALA A 92 3.07 10.48 15.71
CA ALA A 92 3.10 9.07 16.13
C ALA A 92 1.70 8.43 16.07
N SER A 93 0.68 9.17 16.51
CA SER A 93 -0.70 8.69 16.53
C SER A 93 -1.32 8.57 15.13
N VAL A 94 -0.85 9.39 14.18
CA VAL A 94 -1.23 9.32 12.76
C VAL A 94 -0.61 8.07 12.13
N PHE A 95 0.70 7.85 12.30
CA PHE A 95 1.35 6.68 11.72
C PHE A 95 0.92 5.36 12.34
N ALA A 96 0.53 5.34 13.62
CA ALA A 96 -0.04 4.14 14.24
C ALA A 96 -1.30 3.67 13.48
N GLU A 97 -2.25 4.57 13.23
CA GLU A 97 -3.47 4.26 12.47
C GLU A 97 -3.13 3.86 11.02
N LEU A 98 -2.27 4.63 10.33
CA LEU A 98 -1.92 4.32 8.94
C LEU A 98 -1.27 2.95 8.79
N ASN A 99 -0.35 2.58 9.70
CA ASN A 99 0.29 1.26 9.66
C ASN A 99 -0.73 0.14 9.95
N GLN A 100 -1.66 0.34 10.88
CA GLN A 100 -2.70 -0.64 11.19
C GLN A 100 -3.58 -0.91 9.95
N VAL A 101 -4.08 0.15 9.31
CA VAL A 101 -4.95 0.02 8.14
C VAL A 101 -4.19 -0.57 6.94
N LEU A 102 -2.96 -0.14 6.68
CA LEU A 102 -2.12 -0.72 5.62
C LEU A 102 -1.91 -2.22 5.84
N SER A 103 -1.58 -2.62 7.07
CA SER A 103 -1.36 -4.03 7.39
C SER A 103 -2.62 -4.84 7.15
N GLN A 104 -3.77 -4.37 7.64
CA GLN A 104 -5.06 -5.01 7.40
C GLN A 104 -5.35 -5.18 5.90
N TYR A 105 -5.15 -4.13 5.10
CA TYR A 105 -5.48 -4.18 3.68
C TYR A 105 -4.53 -5.04 2.88
N LEU A 106 -3.24 -5.10 3.24
CA LEU A 106 -2.20 -5.87 2.57
C LEU A 106 -2.19 -7.35 2.95
N SER A 107 -2.73 -7.71 4.12
CA SER A 107 -2.86 -9.11 4.56
C SER A 107 -3.92 -9.94 3.83
N VAL A 108 -4.81 -9.28 3.06
CA VAL A 108 -5.90 -9.94 2.30
C VAL A 108 -5.38 -10.68 1.07
#